data_AF-A0A9Q2LC45-F1
#
_entry.id   AF-A0A9Q2LC45-F1
#
_cell.length_a   1.000
_cell.length_b   1.000
_cell.length_c   1.000
_cell.angle_alpha   90.00
_cell.angle_beta   90.00
_cell.angle_gamma   90.00
#
_symmetry.space_group_name_H-M   'P 1'
#
loop_
_entity.id
_entity.type
_entity.pdbx_description
1 polymer ?
#
loop_
_entity_poly.entity_id
_entity_poly.type
_entity_poly.pdbx_seq_one_letter_code
_entity_poly.pdbx_strand_id
1 'polypeptide(L)' 'MADQFKSMTELMQLTEENTDWIINSIDRNSNVIITAIHGGAIEPATTELAELTAEKGGFDYFTFKAIRTKGNA' A
#
# COMPACT_ATOMS: atom_id res chain seq x y z
N MET A 1 -11.87 -0.96 -15.95
CA MET A 1 -10.88 0.07 -16.33
C MET A 1 -9.53 -0.63 -16.36
N ALA A 2 -8.62 -0.27 -17.25
CA ALA A 2 -7.27 -0.85 -17.25
C ALA A 2 -6.38 -0.01 -16.35
N ASP A 3 -5.43 -0.63 -15.67
CA ASP A 3 -4.42 0.08 -14.87
C ASP A 3 -3.67 1.09 -15.73
N GLN A 4 -3.37 2.27 -15.17
CA GLN A 4 -2.60 3.31 -15.87
C GLN A 4 -1.15 2.86 -16.16
N PHE A 5 -0.59 2.03 -15.29
CA PHE A 5 0.77 1.51 -15.38
C PHE A 5 0.75 0.00 -15.54
N LYS A 6 1.62 -0.55 -16.37
CA LYS A 6 1.73 -1.99 -16.63
C LYS A 6 2.49 -2.74 -15.55
N SER A 7 3.26 -2.01 -14.73
CA SER A 7 4.09 -2.59 -13.68
C SER A 7 4.44 -1.56 -12.60
N MET A 8 4.83 -2.04 -11.42
CA MET A 8 5.38 -1.18 -10.36
C MET A 8 6.65 -0.46 -10.79
N THR A 9 7.49 -1.07 -11.64
CA THR A 9 8.69 -0.43 -12.17
C THR A 9 8.34 0.79 -13.01
N GLU A 10 7.32 0.69 -13.87
CA GLU A 10 6.84 1.82 -14.68
C GLU A 10 6.22 2.91 -13.78
N LEU A 11 5.41 2.52 -12.78
CA LEU A 11 4.84 3.45 -11.80
C LEU A 11 5.94 4.24 -11.08
N MET A 12 6.93 3.55 -10.51
CA MET A 12 8.02 4.17 -9.75
C MET A 12 8.95 5.03 -10.62
N GLN A 13 9.03 4.76 -11.93
CA GLN A 13 9.77 5.60 -12.87
C GLN A 13 9.05 6.92 -13.18
N LEU A 14 7.71 6.92 -13.12
CA LEU A 14 6.85 8.03 -13.56
C LEU A 14 6.18 8.80 -12.41
N THR A 15 6.40 8.39 -11.16
CA THR A 15 5.84 8.98 -9.94
C THR A 15 6.90 9.07 -8.85
N GLU A 16 6.63 9.82 -7.77
CA GLU A 16 7.61 10.10 -6.73
C GLU A 16 7.15 9.63 -5.34
N GLU A 17 8.02 8.91 -4.63
CA GLU A 17 7.80 8.53 -3.23
C GLU A 17 7.75 9.77 -2.32
N ASN A 18 6.88 9.75 -1.31
CA ASN A 18 6.56 10.88 -0.41
C ASN A 18 5.84 12.07 -1.07
N THR A 19 5.64 12.04 -2.39
CA THR A 19 4.77 12.99 -3.11
C THR A 19 3.48 12.31 -3.57
N ASP A 20 3.59 11.17 -4.25
CA ASP A 20 2.46 10.44 -4.83
C ASP A 20 2.06 9.22 -4.00
N TRP A 21 3.03 8.55 -3.40
CA TRP A 21 2.83 7.31 -2.65
C TRP A 21 3.86 7.11 -1.53
N ILE A 22 3.58 6.19 -0.61
CA ILE A 22 4.49 5.75 0.46
C ILE A 22 4.38 4.22 0.58
N ILE A 23 5.49 3.55 0.89
CA ILE A 23 5.50 2.15 1.33
C ILE A 23 5.72 2.08 2.83
N ASN A 24 4.84 1.36 3.54
CA ASN A 24 5.06 1.00 4.94
C ASN A 24 5.16 -0.52 5.06
N SER A 25 6.13 -1.00 5.83
CA SER A 25 6.32 -2.43 6.11
C SER A 25 6.76 -2.67 7.55
N ILE A 26 6.28 -3.76 8.15
CA ILE A 26 6.71 -4.23 9.47
C ILE A 26 6.98 -5.72 9.37
N ASP A 27 8.20 -6.12 9.71
CA ASP A 27 8.64 -7.52 9.83
C ASP A 27 8.56 -7.94 11.30
N ARG A 28 7.73 -8.93 11.60
CA ARG A 28 7.57 -9.55 12.92
C ARG A 28 8.04 -11.01 12.91
N ASN A 29 8.70 -11.45 11.84
CA ASN A 29 9.08 -12.84 11.59
C ASN A 29 7.88 -13.79 11.72
N SER A 30 6.74 -13.38 11.17
CA SER A 30 5.50 -14.16 11.16
C SER A 30 5.40 -15.04 9.92
N ASN A 31 4.70 -16.17 10.02
CA ASN A 31 4.38 -16.99 8.84
C ASN A 31 3.21 -16.41 8.01
N VAL A 32 2.61 -15.31 8.46
CA VAL A 32 1.48 -14.63 7.83
C VAL A 32 1.82 -13.17 7.64
N ILE A 33 1.49 -12.62 6.47
CA ILE A 33 1.53 -11.20 6.17
C ILE A 33 0.14 -10.69 5.85
N ILE A 34 -0.24 -9.57 6.44
CA ILE A 34 -1.42 -8.81 6.03
C ILE A 34 -0.95 -7.68 5.12
N THR A 35 -1.56 -7.59 3.94
CA THR A 35 -1.13 -6.64 2.92
C THR A 35 -2.29 -5.83 2.35
N ALA A 36 -2.05 -4.54 2.13
CA ALA A 36 -2.89 -3.65 1.35
C ALA A 36 -2.06 -3.04 0.22
N ILE A 37 -2.03 -3.70 -0.95
CA ILE A 37 -1.31 -3.21 -2.13
C ILE A 37 -2.01 -2.03 -2.81
N HIS A 38 -3.29 -1.81 -2.51
CA HIS A 38 -4.09 -0.65 -2.93
C HIS A 38 -4.43 0.25 -1.72
N GLY A 39 -3.43 0.57 -0.90
CA GLY A 39 -3.58 1.37 0.31
C GLY A 39 -3.89 2.84 0.07
N GLY A 40 -4.21 3.53 1.17
CA GLY A 40 -4.47 4.97 1.20
C GLY A 40 -5.69 5.33 0.36
N ALA A 41 -5.50 6.25 -0.57
CA ALA A 41 -6.59 6.78 -1.40
C ALA A 41 -6.88 5.95 -2.67
N ILE A 42 -6.21 4.81 -2.89
CA ILE A 42 -6.50 3.90 -4.01
C ILE A 42 -7.80 3.13 -3.70
N GLU A 43 -7.77 2.28 -2.67
CA GLU A 43 -8.95 1.65 -2.06
C GLU A 43 -9.07 2.15 -0.61
N PRO A 44 -9.95 3.13 -0.34
CA PRO A 44 -10.06 3.75 0.98
C PRO A 44 -10.27 2.75 2.12
N ALA A 45 -9.66 3.05 3.27
CA ALA A 45 -9.70 2.27 4.52
C ALA A 45 -8.92 0.94 4.52
N THR A 46 -8.35 0.50 3.39
CA THR A 46 -7.60 -0.77 3.33
C THR A 46 -6.28 -0.72 4.10
N THR A 47 -5.58 0.42 4.10
CA THR A 47 -4.36 0.63 4.90
C THR A 47 -4.66 0.45 6.38
N GLU A 48 -5.67 1.15 6.90
CA GLU A 48 -6.04 1.13 8.31
C GLU A 48 -6.53 -0.26 8.74
N LEU A 49 -7.31 -0.94 7.89
CA LEU A 49 -7.78 -2.30 8.17
C LEU A 49 -6.63 -3.32 8.16
N ALA A 50 -5.72 -3.24 7.19
CA ALA A 50 -4.59 -4.14 7.09
C ALA A 50 -3.62 -3.96 8.26
N GLU A 51 -3.31 -2.72 8.63
CA GLU A 51 -2.45 -2.39 9.77
C GLU A 51 -3.05 -2.92 11.08
N LEU A 52 -4.31 -2.59 11.37
CA LEU A 52 -5.00 -3.04 12.59
C LEU A 52 -5.12 -4.56 12.67
N THR A 53 -5.34 -5.24 11.53
CA THR A 53 -5.40 -6.71 11.47
C THR A 53 -4.04 -7.33 11.73
N ALA A 54 -2.97 -6.78 11.15
CA ALA A 54 -1.61 -7.24 11.39
C ALA A 54 -1.21 -7.05 12.85
N GLU A 55 -1.52 -5.91 13.44
CA GLU A 55 -1.26 -5.60 14.85
C GLU A 55 -1.98 -6.57 15.79
N LYS A 56 -3.29 -6.79 15.57
CA LYS A 56 -4.09 -7.72 16.40
C LYS A 56 -3.61 -9.16 16.30
N GLY A 57 -3.11 -9.57 15.13
CA GLY A 57 -2.65 -10.93 14.87
C GLY A 57 -1.17 -11.19 15.18
N GLY A 58 -0.37 -10.14 15.39
CA GLY A 58 1.09 -10.27 15.45
C GLY A 58 1.68 -10.75 14.11
N PHE A 59 1.10 -10.32 13.00
CA PHE A 59 1.50 -10.70 11.65
C PHE A 59 2.45 -9.68 11.03
N ASP A 60 3.18 -10.08 9.99
CA ASP A 60 3.92 -9.11 9.18
C ASP A 60 2.93 -8.17 8.48
N TYR A 61 3.39 -6.99 8.11
CA TYR A 61 2.56 -5.96 7.47
C TYR A 61 3.26 -5.35 6.26
N PHE A 62 2.50 -5.12 5.20
CA PHE A 62 2.92 -4.33 4.05
C PHE A 62 1.78 -3.49 3.50
N THR A 63 2.05 -2.25 3.12
CA THR A 63 1.14 -1.47 2.27
C THR A 63 1.92 -0.63 1.28
N PHE A 64 1.42 -0.58 0.05
CA PHE A 64 1.68 0.52 -0.87
C PHE A 64 0.46 1.43 -0.80
N LYS A 65 0.63 2.70 -0.43
CA LYS A 65 -0.48 3.63 -0.27
C LYS A 65 -0.28 4.90 -1.09
N ALA A 66 -1.29 5.28 -1.86
CA ALA A 66 -1.29 6.57 -2.52
C ALA A 66 -1.69 7.68 -1.55
N ILE A 67 -1.01 8.81 -1.63
CA ILE A 67 -1.19 9.96 -0.73
C ILE A 67 -1.66 11.22 -1.46
N ARG A 68 -1.92 11.15 -2.78
CA ARG A 68 -2.41 12.29 -3.57
C ARG A 68 -3.83 12.63 -3.14
N THR A 69 -4.21 13.90 -3.25
CA THR A 69 -5.57 14.35 -2.92
C THR A 69 -6.63 13.90 -3.92
N LYS A 70 -6.23 13.52 -5.15
CA LYS A 70 -7.10 13.03 -6.23
C LYS A 70 -6.30 12.24 -7.25
N GLY A 71 -6.98 11.41 -8.06
CA GLY A 71 -6.36 10.66 -9.16
C GLY A 71 -5.45 9.53 -8.67
N ASN A 72 -5.98 8.72 -7.75
CA ASN A 72 -5.28 7.55 -7.17
C ASN A 72 -5.85 6.21 -7.69
N ALA A 73 -6.94 6.24 -8.45
CA ALA A 73 -7.56 5.08 -9.07
C ALA A 73 -6.97 4.80 -10.44
#